data_AF-A0A7V5VP23-F1
#
_entry.id   AF-A0A7V5VP23-F1
#
_cell.length_a   1.000
_cell.length_b   1.000
_cell.length_c   1.000
_cell.angle_alpha   90.00
_cell.angle_beta   90.00
_cell.angle_gamma   90.00
#
_symmetry.space_group_name_H-M   'P 1'
#
loop_
_entity.id
_entity.type
_entity.pdbx_description
1 polymer ?
#
loop_
_entity_poly.entity_id
_entity_poly.type
_entity_poly.pdbx_seq_one_letter_code
_entity_poly.pdbx_strand_id
1 'polypeptide(L)'
;MGAREELEAQLKNIFGKAKYPVKSVFDLLPVLPQGPMTKFTAGNKSWTAMELSQKLGSRARFPYNDVESLVKDLLDGLAALGEL
;
A
#
# COMPACT_ATOMS: atom_id res chain seq x y z
N MET A 1 -9.31 14.83 9.06
CA MET A 1 -8.66 13.60 8.57
C MET A 1 -8.45 13.78 7.08
N GLY A 2 -7.20 13.84 6.64
CA GLY A 2 -6.85 13.92 5.22
C GLY A 2 -6.86 12.55 4.56
N ALA A 3 -7.03 12.51 3.23
CA ALA A 3 -7.01 11.28 2.43
C ALA A 3 -5.75 10.42 2.71
N ARG A 4 -4.60 11.07 2.98
CA ARG A 4 -3.37 10.38 3.37
C ARG A 4 -3.50 9.55 4.64
N GLU A 5 -4.08 10.12 5.70
CA GLU A 5 -4.20 9.46 7.01
C GLU A 5 -5.17 8.28 6.93
N GLU A 6 -6.28 8.44 6.20
CA GLU A 6 -7.26 7.36 5.99
C GLU A 6 -6.64 6.18 5.24
N LEU A 7 -5.88 6.47 4.20
CA LEU A 7 -5.20 5.44 3.41
C LEU A 7 -4.08 4.77 4.23
N GLU A 8 -3.30 5.56 4.96
CA GLU A 8 -2.25 5.06 5.84
C GLU A 8 -2.80 4.06 6.86
N ALA A 9 -3.89 4.39 7.54
CA ALA A 9 -4.51 3.54 8.54
C ALA A 9 -5.01 2.21 7.94
N GLN A 10 -5.66 2.25 6.77
CA GLN A 10 -6.13 1.05 6.07
C GLN A 10 -4.97 0.16 5.64
N LEU A 11 -3.93 0.74 5.04
CA LEU A 11 -2.76 0.01 4.58
C LEU A 11 -2.00 -0.59 5.76
N LYS A 12 -1.76 0.17 6.85
CA LYS A 12 -1.12 -0.35 8.06
C LYS A 12 -1.93 -1.48 8.69
N ASN A 13 -3.25 -1.39 8.71
CA ASN A 13 -4.12 -2.45 9.25
C ASN A 13 -4.07 -3.75 8.42
N ILE A 14 -3.97 -3.63 7.09
CA ILE A 14 -3.93 -4.78 6.19
C ILE A 14 -2.51 -5.33 6.07
N PHE A 15 -1.55 -4.50 5.65
CA PHE A 15 -0.15 -4.89 5.47
C PHE A 15 0.60 -5.12 6.79
N GLY A 16 0.10 -4.62 7.92
CA GLY A 16 0.65 -4.93 9.24
C GLY A 16 0.49 -6.40 9.62
N LYS A 17 -0.45 -7.12 8.97
CA LYS A 17 -0.62 -8.57 9.15
C LYS A 17 0.40 -9.39 8.34
N ALA A 18 1.22 -8.74 7.50
CA ALA A 18 2.16 -9.43 6.63
C ALA A 18 3.38 -9.93 7.41
N LYS A 19 4.04 -10.95 6.87
CA LYS A 19 5.32 -11.41 7.41
C LYS A 19 6.44 -10.56 6.84
N TYR A 20 7.05 -9.77 7.72
CA TYR A 20 8.23 -8.99 7.40
C TYR A 20 9.52 -9.81 7.62
N PRO A 21 10.60 -9.54 6.85
CA PRO A 21 10.69 -8.55 5.79
C PRO A 21 9.95 -8.99 4.51
N VAL A 22 9.13 -8.10 3.97
CA VAL A 22 8.39 -8.31 2.73
C VAL A 22 9.39 -8.18 1.59
N LYS A 23 9.59 -9.24 0.81
CA LYS A 23 10.58 -9.26 -0.28
C LYS A 23 9.97 -8.98 -1.64
N SER A 24 8.65 -9.10 -1.76
CA SER A 24 7.92 -8.85 -3.00
C SER A 24 6.46 -8.57 -2.72
N VAL A 25 5.77 -7.98 -3.71
CA VAL A 25 4.32 -7.76 -3.66
C VAL A 25 3.55 -9.06 -3.38
N PHE A 26 4.06 -10.20 -3.85
CA PHE A 26 3.47 -11.53 -3.62
C PHE A 26 3.34 -11.88 -2.13
N ASP A 27 4.27 -11.43 -1.28
CA ASP A 27 4.20 -11.64 0.18
C ASP A 27 3.04 -10.85 0.82
N LEU A 28 2.51 -9.83 0.15
CA LEU A 28 1.37 -9.03 0.61
C LEU A 28 0.02 -9.61 0.16
N LEU A 29 -0.02 -10.43 -0.89
CA LEU A 29 -1.25 -11.08 -1.35
C LEU A 29 -2.02 -11.85 -0.26
N PRO A 30 -1.39 -12.65 0.62
CA PRO A 30 -2.13 -13.41 1.63
C PRO A 30 -2.76 -12.54 2.72
N VAL A 31 -2.32 -11.30 2.90
CA VAL A 31 -2.90 -10.39 3.90
C VAL A 31 -4.01 -9.52 3.36
N LEU A 32 -4.09 -9.41 2.04
CA LEU A 32 -5.12 -8.68 1.35
C LEU A 32 -6.44 -9.46 1.39
N PRO A 33 -7.52 -8.92 1.99
CA PRO A 33 -8.78 -9.66 2.18
C PRO A 33 -9.48 -10.09 0.88
N GLN A 34 -9.29 -9.34 -0.21
CA GLN A 34 -9.75 -9.72 -1.56
C GLN A 34 -8.57 -9.96 -2.51
N GLY A 35 -7.39 -10.25 -1.96
CA GLY A 35 -6.16 -10.38 -2.73
C GLY A 35 -5.91 -9.11 -3.58
N PRO A 36 -5.51 -9.25 -4.87
CA PRO A 36 -5.20 -8.12 -5.74
C PRO A 36 -6.40 -7.19 -6.01
N MET A 37 -7.64 -7.65 -5.79
CA MET A 37 -8.86 -6.83 -5.92
C MET A 37 -9.20 -6.01 -4.68
N THR A 38 -8.43 -6.14 -3.59
CA THR A 38 -8.66 -5.33 -2.37
C THR A 38 -8.64 -3.85 -2.73
N LYS A 39 -9.72 -3.15 -2.42
CA LYS A 39 -9.88 -1.74 -2.73
C LYS A 39 -9.57 -0.88 -1.51
N PHE A 40 -8.74 0.12 -1.71
CA PHE A 40 -8.40 1.15 -0.74
C PHE A 40 -9.03 2.47 -1.18
N THR A 41 -9.62 3.20 -0.24
CA THR A 41 -10.33 4.44 -0.53
C THR A 41 -9.82 5.53 0.39
N ALA A 42 -9.59 6.71 -0.15
CA ALA A 42 -9.11 7.84 0.65
C ALA A 42 -9.61 9.16 0.07
N GLY A 43 -10.40 9.90 0.85
CA GLY A 43 -11.16 11.04 0.36
C GLY A 43 -11.99 10.69 -0.89
N ASN A 44 -11.68 11.37 -2.01
CA ASN A 44 -12.39 11.23 -3.28
C ASN A 44 -11.75 10.24 -4.27
N LYS A 45 -10.61 9.63 -3.92
CA LYS A 45 -9.92 8.68 -4.80
C LYS A 45 -9.95 7.28 -4.21
N SER A 46 -9.85 6.30 -5.10
CA SER A 46 -9.82 4.90 -4.71
C SER A 46 -8.93 4.11 -5.66
N TRP A 47 -8.25 3.12 -5.11
CA TRP A 47 -7.28 2.30 -5.82
C TRP A 47 -7.43 0.86 -5.39
N THR A 48 -7.21 -0.06 -6.33
CA THR A 48 -7.07 -1.47 -6.01
C THR A 48 -5.65 -1.80 -5.56
N ALA A 49 -5.46 -2.89 -4.81
CA ALA A 49 -4.16 -3.38 -4.40
C ALA A 49 -3.27 -3.65 -5.62
N MET A 50 -3.84 -4.13 -6.72
CA MET A 50 -3.15 -4.29 -8.00
C MET A 50 -2.65 -2.97 -8.57
N GLU A 51 -3.50 -1.93 -8.62
CA GLU A 51 -3.08 -0.60 -9.10
C GLU A 51 -2.01 0.01 -8.21
N LEU A 52 -2.18 -0.08 -6.88
CA LEU A 52 -1.17 0.34 -5.93
C LEU A 52 0.13 -0.42 -6.17
N SER A 53 0.06 -1.73 -6.37
CA SER A 53 1.22 -2.59 -6.65
C SER A 53 1.89 -2.27 -7.99
N GLN A 54 1.17 -1.84 -9.01
CA GLN A 54 1.74 -1.42 -10.30
C GLN A 54 2.40 -0.04 -10.18
N LYS A 55 1.72 0.91 -9.53
CA LYS A 55 2.26 2.26 -9.25
C LYS A 55 3.49 2.17 -8.34
N LEU A 56 3.43 1.30 -7.34
CA LEU A 56 4.55 0.94 -6.47
C LEU A 56 5.60 0.14 -7.21
N GLY A 57 5.25 -0.81 -8.07
CA GLY A 57 6.18 -1.81 -8.62
C GLY A 57 7.38 -1.19 -9.35
N SER A 58 7.22 0.01 -9.91
CA SER A 58 8.33 0.78 -10.50
C SER A 58 9.19 1.55 -9.49
N ARG A 59 8.70 1.78 -8.27
CA ARG A 59 9.36 2.52 -7.18
C ARG A 59 9.67 1.68 -5.95
N ALA A 60 9.14 0.46 -5.87
CA ALA A 60 9.15 -0.37 -4.69
C ALA A 60 10.57 -0.80 -4.38
N ARG A 61 11.04 -0.43 -3.20
CA ARG A 61 12.39 -0.72 -2.71
C ARG A 61 12.38 -1.96 -1.84
N PHE A 62 11.87 -3.07 -2.38
CA PHE A 62 11.96 -4.35 -1.67
C PHE A 62 13.43 -4.69 -1.37
N PRO A 63 13.74 -5.28 -0.20
CA PRO A 63 12.80 -5.69 0.84
C PRO A 63 12.38 -4.54 1.77
N TYR A 64 11.12 -4.53 2.19
CA TYR A 64 10.66 -3.66 3.27
C TYR A 64 10.71 -4.43 4.59
N ASN A 65 11.41 -3.87 5.58
CA ASN A 65 11.57 -4.49 6.89
C ASN A 65 10.36 -4.27 7.81
N ASP A 66 9.59 -3.21 7.57
CA ASP A 66 8.48 -2.81 8.42
C ASP A 66 7.34 -2.24 7.59
N VAL A 67 6.12 -2.38 8.13
CA VAL A 67 4.90 -1.85 7.51
C VAL A 67 4.96 -0.34 7.33
N GLU A 68 5.56 0.37 8.27
CA GLU A 68 5.63 1.83 8.23
C GLU A 68 6.43 2.32 7.02
N SER A 69 7.58 1.70 6.74
CA SER A 69 8.41 2.04 5.59
C SER A 69 7.68 1.76 4.28
N LEU A 70 7.00 0.61 4.19
CA LEU A 70 6.24 0.22 3.01
C LEU A 70 5.06 1.18 2.74
N VAL A 71 4.27 1.46 3.77
CA VAL A 71 3.10 2.33 3.65
C VAL A 71 3.52 3.77 3.37
N LYS A 72 4.55 4.27 4.04
CA LYS A 72 5.07 5.62 3.78
C LYS A 72 5.51 5.79 2.33
N ASP A 73 6.27 4.84 1.80
CA ASP A 73 6.77 4.87 0.41
C ASP A 73 5.62 4.81 -0.62
N LEU A 74 4.56 4.05 -0.31
CA LEU A 74 3.34 3.98 -1.09
C LEU A 74 2.60 5.33 -1.12
N LEU A 75 2.41 5.95 0.05
CA LEU A 75 1.75 7.25 0.18
C LEU A 75 2.56 8.36 -0.50
N ASP A 76 3.88 8.36 -0.32
CA ASP A 76 4.78 9.31 -0.98
C ASP A 76 4.75 9.13 -2.51
N GLY A 77 4.71 7.88 -2.96
CA GLY A 77 4.53 7.50 -4.35
C GLY A 77 3.24 8.07 -4.96
N LEU A 78 2.11 7.93 -4.26
CA LEU A 78 0.82 8.47 -4.69
C LEU A 78 0.80 10.01 -4.68
N ALA A 79 1.33 10.63 -3.63
CA ALA A 79 1.42 12.09 -3.54
C ALA A 79 2.26 12.67 -4.68
N ALA A 80 3.40 12.04 -4.98
CA ALA A 80 4.26 12.43 -6.12
C ALA A 80 3.60 12.22 -7.49
N LEU A 81 2.55 11.39 -7.58
CA LEU A 81 1.75 11.19 -8.79
C LEU A 81 0.55 12.14 -8.88
N GLY A 82 0.30 13.00 -7.87
CA GLY A 82 -0.91 13.83 -7.78
C GLY A 82 -2.17 13.03 -7.47
N GLU A 83 -2.00 11.83 -6.91
CA GLU A 83 -3.07 10.93 -6.50
C GLU A 83 -3.47 11.14 -5.03
N LEU A 84 -2.66 11.85 -4.25
CA LEU A 84 -2.87 12.14 -2.84
C LEU A 84 -2.53 13.61 -2.56
#